data_AF-C7YTF2-F1
#
_entry.id   AF-C7YTF2-F1
#
_cell.length_a   1.000
_cell.length_b   1.000
_cell.length_c   1.000
_cell.angle_alpha   90.00
_cell.angle_beta   90.00
_cell.angle_gamma   90.00
#
_symmetry.space_group_name_H-M   'P 1'
#
loop_
_entity.id
_entity.type
_entity.pdbx_description
1 polymer ?
#
loop_
_entity_poly.entity_id
_entity_poly.type
_entity_poly.pdbx_seq_one_letter_code
_entity_poly.pdbx_strand_id
1 'polypeptide(L)'
;MVGWNDMAYELRLKVYEWVLEDHPHPPGSLTDYSLVSKEWQQFFEKEIYRHITVERRDFRAFYRIIHRQKHLVKYIWLRIELPRYECDVCTHRLLQQASQNDHLELRRSLMGLFTILQDWDEDGASDIKLEISVWSRSDFDHTFREDVYIDSDFNLICELDRPEGPCDETFREMDGENMWRRPYGLGIQPNIDDLPRVRAITGLLVRRQTRCNIGIPTIQQILDGLPKLKEIFYEPRRKYYLDPYINTRLGYADLALLRLPGTLRRVVIFEDFNEAHEKHILNRALWVQSQPRVRSPNSEVGIAMAHLSLSLEKLSVSYITNATQFFNACKSHWVWYNLRELALTTNLMYSMTPETCKLIVRAGQVAMKMPKLHFMELWHGKSKAAAKFVYQS
;
A
#
# COMPACT_ATOMS: atom_id res chain seq x y z
N MET A 1 -17.74 -51.57 4.33
CA MET A 1 -18.03 -50.21 4.80
C MET A 1 -17.16 -49.30 3.95
N VAL A 2 -17.74 -48.41 3.16
CA VAL A 2 -16.98 -47.53 2.25
C VAL A 2 -16.29 -46.48 3.12
N GLY A 3 -14.96 -46.45 3.11
CA GLY A 3 -14.14 -45.51 3.86
C GLY A 3 -13.89 -44.22 3.08
N TRP A 4 -13.40 -43.18 3.76
CA TRP A 4 -13.03 -41.90 3.13
C TRP A 4 -12.14 -42.07 1.89
N ASN A 5 -11.16 -42.97 1.97
CA ASN A 5 -10.21 -43.24 0.89
C ASN A 5 -10.81 -43.98 -0.31
N ASP A 6 -12.03 -44.50 -0.20
CA ASP A 6 -12.75 -45.15 -1.30
C ASP A 6 -13.53 -44.12 -2.16
N MET A 7 -13.58 -42.87 -1.72
CA MET A 7 -14.19 -41.76 -2.47
C MET A 7 -13.24 -41.24 -3.55
N ALA A 8 -13.78 -40.95 -4.75
CA ALA A 8 -13.03 -40.32 -5.83
C ALA A 8 -12.33 -39.03 -5.35
N TYR A 9 -11.11 -38.80 -5.83
CA TYR A 9 -10.29 -37.67 -5.39
C TYR A 9 -10.99 -36.32 -5.63
N GLU A 10 -11.71 -36.17 -6.73
CA GLU A 10 -12.45 -34.96 -7.10
C GLU A 10 -13.58 -34.64 -6.10
N LEU A 11 -14.22 -35.68 -5.54
CA LEU A 11 -15.26 -35.49 -4.52
C LEU A 11 -14.63 -35.11 -3.18
N ARG A 12 -13.49 -35.72 -2.83
CA ARG A 12 -12.73 -35.36 -1.62
C ARG A 12 -12.23 -33.91 -1.69
N LEU A 13 -11.73 -33.48 -2.85
CA LEU A 13 -11.28 -32.11 -3.09
C LEU A 13 -12.43 -31.10 -2.94
N LYS A 14 -13.61 -31.39 -3.49
CA LYS A 14 -14.80 -30.56 -3.29
C LYS A 14 -15.20 -30.43 -1.82
N VAL A 15 -15.04 -31.50 -1.03
CA VAL A 15 -15.28 -31.43 0.42
C VAL A 15 -14.26 -30.52 1.08
N TYR A 16 -12.98 -30.57 0.70
CA TYR A 16 -11.97 -29.68 1.25
C TYR A 16 -12.23 -28.20 0.92
N GLU A 17 -12.57 -27.91 -0.34
CA GLU A 17 -12.97 -26.57 -0.79
C GLU A 17 -14.20 -26.08 -0.02
N TRP A 18 -15.21 -26.94 0.13
CA TRP A 18 -16.41 -26.61 0.91
C TRP A 18 -16.10 -26.33 2.38
N VAL A 19 -15.20 -27.12 3.00
CA VAL A 19 -14.75 -26.87 4.37
C VAL A 19 -14.10 -25.49 4.46
N LEU A 20 -13.24 -25.11 3.51
CA LEU A 20 -12.55 -23.82 3.49
C LEU A 20 -13.49 -22.61 3.29
N GLU A 21 -14.46 -22.71 2.39
CA GLU A 21 -15.25 -21.56 1.92
C GLU A 21 -16.51 -21.30 2.74
N ASP A 22 -17.16 -22.34 3.27
CA ASP A 22 -18.57 -22.28 3.68
C ASP A 22 -18.76 -22.38 5.21
N HIS A 23 -17.67 -22.50 5.97
CA HIS A 23 -17.71 -22.57 7.43
C HIS A 23 -16.94 -21.42 8.09
N PRO A 24 -17.59 -20.58 8.93
CA PRO A 24 -16.87 -19.69 9.82
C PRO A 24 -16.02 -20.52 10.77
N HIS A 25 -14.72 -20.46 10.54
CA HIS A 25 -13.73 -21.26 11.23
C HIS A 25 -13.32 -20.57 12.54
N PRO A 26 -13.41 -21.25 13.70
CA PRO A 26 -12.71 -20.77 14.87
C PRO A 26 -11.19 -20.74 14.58
N PRO A 27 -10.44 -19.81 15.20
CA PRO A 27 -9.00 -19.70 15.01
C PRO A 27 -8.31 -21.05 15.24
N GLY A 28 -7.48 -21.48 14.28
CA GLY A 28 -6.71 -22.72 14.38
C GLY A 28 -7.36 -23.98 13.80
N SER A 29 -8.63 -23.94 13.40
CA SER A 29 -9.32 -25.12 12.82
C SER A 29 -8.68 -25.66 11.53
N LEU A 30 -8.11 -24.80 10.68
CA LEU A 30 -7.35 -25.24 9.51
C LEU A 30 -6.10 -26.04 9.89
N THR A 31 -5.43 -25.65 10.97
CA THR A 31 -4.29 -26.40 11.52
C THR A 31 -4.74 -27.79 11.96
N ASP A 32 -5.88 -27.91 12.64
CA ASP A 32 -6.41 -29.22 13.04
C ASP A 32 -6.73 -30.11 11.84
N TYR A 33 -7.29 -29.54 10.77
CA TYR A 33 -7.52 -30.27 9.51
C TYR A 33 -6.22 -30.76 8.88
N SER A 34 -5.14 -29.97 8.94
CA SER A 34 -3.84 -30.39 8.41
C SER A 34 -3.24 -31.61 9.15
N LEU A 35 -3.70 -31.91 10.38
CA LEU A 35 -3.20 -33.02 11.19
C LEU A 35 -3.94 -34.34 10.96
N VAL A 36 -5.03 -34.36 10.17
CA VAL A 36 -5.88 -35.54 9.98
C VAL A 36 -5.16 -36.66 9.21
N SER A 37 -4.51 -36.32 8.11
CA SER A 37 -3.80 -37.27 7.24
C SER A 37 -2.82 -36.55 6.32
N LYS A 38 -1.91 -37.29 5.66
CA LYS A 38 -0.97 -36.70 4.68
C LYS A 38 -1.67 -36.00 3.51
N GLU A 39 -2.82 -36.51 3.08
CA GLU A 39 -3.59 -35.89 2.00
C GLU A 39 -4.19 -34.56 2.44
N TRP A 40 -4.80 -34.54 3.62
CA TRP A 40 -5.34 -33.31 4.21
C TRP A 40 -4.22 -32.31 4.48
N GLN A 41 -3.09 -32.75 5.03
CA GLN A 41 -1.91 -31.93 5.24
C GLN A 41 -1.48 -31.22 3.94
N GLN A 42 -1.35 -31.96 2.84
CA GLN A 42 -0.93 -31.39 1.55
C GLN A 42 -1.91 -30.34 0.98
N PHE A 43 -3.19 -30.43 1.32
CA PHE A 43 -4.19 -29.46 0.89
C PHE A 43 -4.24 -28.25 1.83
N PHE A 44 -4.43 -28.47 3.13
CA PHE A 44 -4.61 -27.39 4.10
C PHE A 44 -3.32 -26.64 4.39
N GLU A 45 -2.15 -27.27 4.42
CA GLU A 45 -0.87 -26.54 4.59
C GLU A 45 -0.65 -25.52 3.47
N LYS A 46 -1.08 -25.83 2.22
CA LYS A 46 -0.98 -24.86 1.13
C LYS A 46 -1.75 -23.60 1.44
N GLU A 47 -3.00 -23.70 1.90
CA GLU A 47 -3.81 -22.52 2.21
C GLU A 47 -3.36 -21.83 3.51
N ILE A 48 -2.97 -22.58 4.54
CA ILE A 48 -2.45 -22.03 5.81
C ILE A 48 -1.19 -21.20 5.56
N TYR A 49 -0.24 -21.72 4.76
CA TYR A 49 1.05 -21.06 4.55
C TYR A 49 1.07 -20.09 3.37
N ARG A 50 0.03 -20.06 2.53
CA ARG A 50 -0.07 -19.17 1.37
C ARG A 50 -0.01 -17.69 1.76
N HIS A 51 -0.68 -17.31 2.84
CA HIS A 51 -0.73 -15.95 3.38
C HIS A 51 -0.25 -15.94 4.83
N ILE A 52 0.92 -15.35 5.07
CA ILE A 52 1.49 -15.24 6.40
C ILE A 52 1.43 -13.81 6.89
N THR A 53 0.73 -13.60 8.00
CA THR A 53 0.81 -12.35 8.76
C THR A 53 1.85 -12.52 9.86
N VAL A 54 2.78 -11.55 9.97
CA VAL A 54 3.90 -11.64 10.91
C VAL A 54 4.15 -10.29 11.56
N GLU A 55 4.39 -10.30 12.87
CA GLU A 55 4.89 -9.16 13.63
C GLU A 55 6.31 -9.47 14.15
N ARG A 56 7.04 -8.44 14.60
CA ARG A 56 8.42 -8.62 15.07
C ARG A 56 8.55 -9.65 16.20
N ARG A 57 7.53 -9.75 17.07
CA ARG A 57 7.47 -10.75 18.16
C ARG A 57 7.44 -12.19 17.66
N ASP A 58 6.96 -12.42 16.44
CA ASP A 58 6.77 -13.75 15.85
C ASP A 58 7.98 -14.23 15.06
N PHE A 59 8.97 -13.37 14.80
CA PHE A 59 10.11 -13.66 13.91
C PHE A 59 10.84 -14.96 14.25
N ARG A 60 10.99 -15.28 15.55
CA ARG A 60 11.61 -16.54 15.97
C ARG A 60 10.78 -17.77 15.60
N ALA A 61 9.47 -17.69 15.75
CA ALA A 61 8.55 -18.76 15.37
C ALA A 61 8.44 -18.86 13.84
N PHE A 62 8.28 -17.72 13.17
CA PHE A 62 8.26 -17.59 11.71
C PHE A 62 9.50 -18.24 11.07
N TYR A 63 10.70 -17.90 11.53
CA TYR A 63 11.94 -18.50 11.04
C TYR A 63 11.99 -20.02 11.23
N ARG A 64 11.50 -20.55 12.36
CA ARG A 64 11.56 -21.98 12.68
C ARG A 64 10.52 -22.82 11.93
N ILE A 65 9.30 -22.30 11.82
CA ILE A 65 8.15 -23.04 11.29
C ILE A 65 8.13 -22.95 9.76
N ILE A 66 8.30 -21.74 9.23
CA ILE A 66 8.07 -21.48 7.80
C ILE A 66 9.28 -21.85 6.95
N HIS A 67 10.49 -21.96 7.52
CA HIS A 67 11.67 -22.32 6.74
C HIS A 67 11.49 -23.60 5.90
N ARG A 68 10.77 -24.62 6.41
CA ARG A 68 10.50 -25.87 5.66
C ARG A 68 9.39 -25.70 4.61
N GLN A 69 8.45 -24.81 4.88
CA GLN A 69 7.27 -24.56 4.08
C GLN A 69 7.39 -23.31 3.20
N LYS A 70 8.60 -22.75 3.05
CA LYS A 70 8.89 -21.51 2.32
C LYS A 70 8.36 -21.52 0.88
N HIS A 71 8.30 -22.69 0.25
CA HIS A 71 7.80 -22.89 -1.11
C HIS A 71 6.28 -22.71 -1.26
N LEU A 72 5.53 -22.80 -0.15
CA LEU A 72 4.07 -22.60 -0.12
C LEU A 72 3.69 -21.12 0.02
N VAL A 73 4.60 -20.30 0.53
CA VAL A 73 4.34 -18.88 0.81
C VAL A 73 4.20 -18.10 -0.49
N LYS A 74 3.11 -17.34 -0.61
CA LYS A 74 2.85 -16.41 -1.72
C LYS A 74 2.68 -14.97 -1.27
N TYR A 75 2.33 -14.78 -0.01
CA TYR A 75 2.08 -13.46 0.56
C TYR A 75 2.60 -13.39 2.00
N ILE A 76 3.31 -12.31 2.31
CA ILE A 76 3.77 -11.99 3.66
C ILE A 76 3.23 -10.60 4.00
N TRP A 77 2.46 -10.49 5.07
CA TRP A 77 2.06 -9.21 5.65
C TRP A 77 2.88 -8.92 6.90
N LEU A 78 3.84 -8.00 6.77
CA LEU A 78 4.58 -7.46 7.91
C LEU A 78 3.75 -6.36 8.60
N ARG A 79 3.25 -6.68 9.79
CA ARG A 79 2.55 -5.73 10.66
C ARG A 79 3.53 -5.15 11.68
N ILE A 80 3.69 -3.83 11.66
CA ILE A 80 4.62 -3.10 12.52
C ILE A 80 3.80 -2.26 13.50
N GLU A 81 3.72 -2.74 14.74
CA GLU A 81 3.12 -2.01 15.86
C GLU A 81 4.18 -1.07 16.47
N LEU A 82 3.97 0.23 16.28
CA LEU A 82 4.76 1.28 16.91
C LEU A 82 4.31 1.46 18.38
N PRO A 83 5.23 1.92 19.25
CA PRO A 83 4.89 2.29 20.61
C PRO A 83 3.69 3.24 20.67
N ARG A 84 2.86 3.06 21.71
CA ARG A 84 1.82 4.02 22.04
C ARG A 84 2.46 5.39 22.25
N TYR A 85 1.80 6.42 21.76
CA TYR A 85 2.15 7.80 22.06
C TYR A 85 1.11 8.39 23.00
N GLU A 86 1.56 9.31 23.83
CA GLU A 86 0.69 10.17 24.60
C GLU A 86 0.06 11.19 23.66
N CYS A 87 -1.26 11.36 23.75
CA CYS A 87 -2.00 12.25 22.88
C CYS A 87 -1.94 13.68 23.42
N ASP A 88 -1.31 14.58 22.67
CA ASP A 88 -1.09 15.98 23.05
C ASP A 88 -2.35 16.87 23.05
N VAL A 89 -3.56 16.30 22.94
CA VAL A 89 -4.75 16.96 23.51
C VAL A 89 -4.55 17.25 25.00
N CYS A 90 -3.76 16.41 25.67
CA CYS A 90 -3.47 16.51 27.08
C CYS A 90 -2.26 17.42 27.40
N THR A 91 -1.42 17.79 26.42
CA THR A 91 -0.39 18.82 26.60
C THR A 91 0.17 19.32 25.26
N HIS A 92 0.00 20.62 24.99
CA HIS A 92 0.47 21.31 23.79
C HIS A 92 2.01 21.33 23.62
N ARG A 93 2.61 20.35 22.94
CA ARG A 93 3.97 20.49 22.40
C ARG A 93 4.09 20.05 20.95
N LEU A 94 3.76 21.00 20.09
CA LEU A 94 4.08 21.00 18.67
C LEU A 94 5.60 20.82 18.45
N LEU A 95 5.98 19.93 17.53
CA LEU A 95 7.13 20.01 16.60
C LEU A 95 8.16 18.87 16.64
N GLN A 96 7.94 17.76 17.36
CA GLN A 96 8.91 16.67 17.28
C GLN A 96 8.75 15.81 16.02
N GLN A 97 9.88 15.45 15.41
CA GLN A 97 9.98 14.37 14.42
C GLN A 97 9.39 13.08 15.00
N ALA A 98 9.03 12.10 14.16
CA ALA A 98 8.59 10.80 14.67
C ALA A 98 9.59 10.29 15.71
N SER A 99 9.09 9.66 16.77
CA SER A 99 9.92 9.36 17.92
C SER A 99 11.12 8.51 17.49
N GLN A 100 12.28 8.69 18.13
CA GLN A 100 13.43 7.81 17.86
C GLN A 100 13.06 6.33 18.04
N ASN A 101 12.09 6.03 18.90
CA ASN A 101 11.55 4.69 19.10
C ASN A 101 10.74 4.21 17.88
N ASP A 102 9.96 5.07 17.25
CA ASP A 102 9.19 4.74 16.04
C ASP A 102 10.14 4.38 14.88
N HIS A 103 11.20 5.20 14.71
CA HIS A 103 12.27 4.96 13.74
C HIS A 103 12.97 3.63 14.01
N LEU A 104 13.29 3.36 15.28
CA LEU A 104 13.97 2.15 15.71
C LEU A 104 13.12 0.90 15.51
N GLU A 105 11.82 0.95 15.78
CA GLU A 105 10.91 -0.19 15.61
C GLU A 105 10.70 -0.54 14.14
N LEU A 106 10.50 0.47 13.28
CA LEU A 106 10.44 0.26 11.82
C LEU A 106 11.74 -0.38 11.32
N ARG A 107 12.91 0.17 11.71
CA ARG A 107 14.23 -0.37 11.33
C ARG A 107 14.39 -1.83 11.79
N ARG A 108 14.12 -2.14 13.06
CA ARG A 108 14.27 -3.50 13.61
C ARG A 108 13.36 -4.52 12.92
N SER A 109 12.12 -4.11 12.63
CA SER A 109 11.15 -4.97 11.95
C SER A 109 11.57 -5.30 10.52
N LEU A 110 11.99 -4.28 9.75
CA LEU A 110 12.49 -4.46 8.39
C LEU A 110 13.80 -5.29 8.37
N MET A 111 14.78 -4.95 9.22
CA MET A 111 16.04 -5.72 9.30
C MET A 111 15.78 -7.18 9.65
N GLY A 112 14.97 -7.45 10.66
CA GLY A 112 14.70 -8.80 11.12
C GLY A 112 14.02 -9.65 10.05
N LEU A 113 12.99 -9.11 9.38
CA LEU A 113 12.31 -9.85 8.31
C LEU A 113 13.24 -10.08 7.11
N PHE A 114 13.97 -9.06 6.65
CA PHE A 114 14.84 -9.21 5.49
C PHE A 114 16.00 -10.17 5.78
N THR A 115 16.50 -10.22 7.01
CA THR A 115 17.49 -11.23 7.44
C THR A 115 16.92 -12.65 7.36
N ILE A 116 15.65 -12.85 7.73
CA ILE A 116 15.00 -14.16 7.64
C ILE A 116 14.79 -14.58 6.17
N LEU A 117 14.45 -13.63 5.30
CA LEU A 117 14.08 -13.89 3.91
C LEU A 117 15.27 -13.92 2.95
N GLN A 118 16.46 -13.50 3.36
CA GLN A 118 17.63 -13.37 2.46
C GLN A 118 17.99 -14.68 1.74
N ASP A 119 17.76 -15.82 2.39
CA ASP A 119 18.12 -17.16 1.89
C ASP A 119 16.95 -17.88 1.17
N TRP A 120 15.84 -17.18 0.90
CA TRP A 120 14.64 -17.76 0.29
C TRP A 120 14.70 -17.88 -1.25
N ASP A 121 15.88 -17.76 -1.87
CA ASP A 121 16.07 -17.82 -3.35
C ASP A 121 16.47 -19.22 -3.87
N GLU A 122 16.70 -20.20 -2.98
CA GLU A 122 17.40 -21.45 -3.32
C GLU A 122 16.64 -22.40 -4.28
N ASP A 123 15.30 -22.30 -4.39
CA ASP A 123 14.49 -23.29 -5.13
C ASP A 123 13.83 -22.74 -6.41
N GLY A 124 14.23 -21.55 -6.88
CA GLY A 124 13.85 -21.02 -8.20
C GLY A 124 12.39 -20.60 -8.39
N ALA A 125 11.55 -20.66 -7.35
CA ALA A 125 10.10 -20.45 -7.44
C ALA A 125 9.57 -19.25 -6.64
N SER A 126 10.43 -18.28 -6.30
CA SER A 126 10.05 -17.23 -5.36
C SER A 126 9.35 -16.06 -6.07
N ASP A 127 8.02 -16.03 -5.92
CA ASP A 127 7.10 -14.99 -6.39
C ASP A 127 6.23 -14.54 -5.21
N ILE A 128 6.87 -13.96 -4.21
CA ILE A 128 6.23 -13.57 -2.94
C ILE A 128 5.88 -12.08 -2.97
N LYS A 129 4.68 -11.75 -2.53
CA LYS A 129 4.27 -10.38 -2.25
C LYS A 129 4.53 -10.05 -0.79
N LEU A 130 5.17 -8.91 -0.54
CA LEU A 130 5.39 -8.35 0.79
C LEU A 130 4.47 -7.13 0.96
N GLU A 131 3.53 -7.21 1.89
CA GLU A 131 2.81 -6.04 2.39
C GLU A 131 3.45 -5.52 3.68
N ILE A 132 3.58 -4.21 3.79
CA ILE A 132 4.07 -3.52 4.99
C ILE A 132 2.99 -2.56 5.46
N SER A 133 2.56 -2.71 6.71
CA SER A 133 1.66 -1.77 7.39
C SER A 133 2.27 -1.31 8.70
N VAL A 134 2.21 -0.01 8.96
CA VAL A 134 2.73 0.61 10.18
C VAL A 134 1.60 1.30 10.92
N TRP A 135 1.43 0.97 12.20
CA TRP A 135 0.33 1.48 13.03
C TRP A 135 0.73 1.50 14.50
N SER A 136 -0.10 2.10 15.35
CA SER A 136 0.00 2.04 16.81
C SER A 136 -1.38 1.95 17.43
N ARG A 137 -1.50 1.34 18.61
CA ARG A 137 -2.78 1.28 19.33
C ARG A 137 -3.39 2.68 19.54
N SER A 138 -2.55 3.68 19.80
CA SER A 138 -2.99 5.08 19.94
C SER A 138 -3.60 5.68 18.67
N ASP A 139 -3.36 5.10 17.48
CA ASP A 139 -4.00 5.54 16.23
C ASP A 139 -5.51 5.17 16.21
N PHE A 140 -5.93 4.21 17.04
CA PHE A 140 -7.31 3.75 17.15
C PHE A 140 -8.08 4.39 18.30
N ASP A 141 -7.38 4.82 19.36
CA ASP A 141 -7.96 5.58 20.48
C ASP A 141 -8.67 6.87 20.01
N HIS A 142 -8.39 7.33 18.79
CA HIS A 142 -8.89 8.59 18.24
C HIS A 142 -9.62 8.45 16.89
N THR A 143 -10.03 7.24 16.48
CA THR A 143 -10.60 6.96 15.14
C THR A 143 -11.67 7.95 14.64
N PHE A 144 -11.61 8.27 13.34
CA PHE A 144 -12.68 8.98 12.65
C PHE A 144 -13.91 8.08 12.51
N ARG A 145 -15.10 8.63 12.72
CA ARG A 145 -16.35 7.90 12.39
C ARG A 145 -16.45 7.61 10.88
N GLU A 146 -15.78 8.42 10.05
CA GLU A 146 -15.78 8.35 8.59
C GLU A 146 -14.62 7.53 8.00
N ASP A 147 -13.73 6.97 8.83
CA ASP A 147 -12.74 5.99 8.36
C ASP A 147 -13.46 4.65 8.11
N VAL A 148 -13.91 4.42 6.87
CA VAL A 148 -14.45 3.13 6.43
C VAL A 148 -13.27 2.23 6.05
N TYR A 149 -12.98 1.21 6.87
CA TYR A 149 -11.97 0.20 6.53
C TYR A 149 -12.59 -0.87 5.63
N ILE A 150 -12.01 -1.03 4.44
CA ILE A 150 -12.50 -1.97 3.42
C ILE A 150 -11.94 -3.39 3.65
N ASP A 151 -11.01 -3.58 4.60
CA ASP A 151 -10.33 -4.86 4.82
C ASP A 151 -10.81 -5.55 6.11
N SER A 152 -11.30 -6.80 6.00
CA SER A 152 -11.91 -7.57 7.08
C SER A 152 -10.95 -7.84 8.23
N ASP A 153 -9.66 -8.05 7.94
CA ASP A 153 -8.66 -8.36 8.98
C ASP A 153 -8.30 -7.11 9.81
N PHE A 154 -8.34 -5.93 9.18
CA PHE A 154 -8.15 -4.66 9.89
C PHE A 154 -9.40 -4.27 10.68
N ASN A 155 -10.59 -4.59 10.16
CA ASN A 155 -11.83 -4.50 10.92
C ASN A 155 -11.79 -5.39 12.17
N LEU A 156 -11.27 -6.61 12.06
CA LEU A 156 -11.11 -7.53 13.19
C LEU A 156 -10.15 -6.97 14.25
N ILE A 157 -9.02 -6.36 13.86
CA ILE A 157 -8.11 -5.68 14.80
C ILE A 157 -8.82 -4.49 15.47
N CYS A 158 -9.54 -3.67 14.70
CA CYS A 158 -10.33 -2.57 15.24
C CYS A 158 -11.44 -3.04 16.20
N GLU A 159 -12.02 -4.22 15.97
CA GLU A 159 -13.05 -4.81 16.82
C GLU A 159 -12.47 -5.45 18.09
N LEU A 160 -11.35 -6.16 17.98
CA LEU A 160 -10.69 -6.84 19.11
C LEU A 160 -9.98 -5.88 20.07
N ASP A 161 -9.44 -4.76 19.57
CA ASP A 161 -8.75 -3.74 20.38
C ASP A 161 -9.64 -2.51 20.68
N ARG A 162 -10.93 -2.53 20.32
CA ARG A 162 -11.88 -1.51 20.78
C ARG A 162 -12.00 -1.62 22.31
N PRO A 163 -11.72 -0.56 23.07
CA PRO A 163 -11.92 -0.61 24.51
C PRO A 163 -13.38 -0.95 24.82
N GLU A 164 -13.62 -2.03 25.56
CA GLU A 164 -14.94 -2.37 26.11
C GLU A 164 -15.36 -1.29 27.11
N GLY A 165 -16.05 -0.28 26.61
CA GLY A 165 -16.62 0.81 27.39
C GLY A 165 -17.62 1.56 26.51
N PRO A 166 -18.64 2.22 27.08
CA PRO A 166 -19.55 3.03 26.29
C PRO A 166 -18.70 4.04 25.53
N CYS A 167 -18.74 3.99 24.20
CA CYS A 167 -18.25 5.06 23.37
C CYS A 167 -19.09 6.27 23.75
N ASP A 168 -18.58 7.10 24.66
CA ASP A 168 -19.32 8.24 25.19
C ASP A 168 -19.81 9.05 23.98
N GLU A 169 -21.13 9.21 23.85
CA GLU A 169 -21.72 9.99 22.74
C GLU A 169 -21.17 11.43 22.71
N THR A 170 -20.51 11.82 23.80
CA THR A 170 -19.69 13.02 23.96
C THR A 170 -18.22 12.86 23.55
N PHE A 171 -17.85 11.96 22.62
CA PHE A 171 -16.57 11.99 21.88
C PHE A 171 -16.42 13.34 21.17
N ARG A 172 -16.03 14.34 21.96
CA ARG A 172 -15.84 15.74 21.60
C ARG A 172 -14.64 15.79 20.65
N GLU A 173 -14.86 16.50 19.56
CA GLU A 173 -13.89 17.00 18.59
C GLU A 173 -12.39 16.77 18.93
N MET A 174 -11.84 15.66 18.48
CA MET A 174 -10.64 15.59 17.62
C MET A 174 -9.49 16.59 17.85
N ASP A 175 -8.92 16.69 19.05
CA ASP A 175 -7.93 17.74 19.35
C ASP A 175 -6.44 17.36 19.19
N GLY A 176 -6.11 16.09 18.95
CA GLY A 176 -4.75 15.57 19.15
C GLY A 176 -3.85 15.68 17.92
N GLU A 177 -2.80 16.50 17.95
CA GLU A 177 -1.92 16.70 16.79
C GLU A 177 -1.18 15.44 16.34
N ASN A 178 -0.72 14.59 17.27
CA ASN A 178 0.01 13.36 16.95
C ASN A 178 -0.81 12.40 16.08
N MET A 179 -2.13 12.43 16.25
CA MET A 179 -3.09 11.68 15.44
C MET A 179 -3.06 12.08 13.95
N TRP A 180 -2.80 13.35 13.66
CA TRP A 180 -2.71 13.86 12.28
C TRP A 180 -1.30 13.72 11.70
N ARG A 181 -0.27 13.83 12.55
CA ARG A 181 1.15 13.79 12.15
C ARG A 181 1.57 12.45 11.56
N ARG A 182 1.19 11.32 12.15
CA ARG A 182 1.59 9.99 11.65
C ARG A 182 0.99 9.68 10.26
N PRO A 183 -0.33 9.81 10.05
CA PRO A 183 -0.94 9.52 8.75
C PRO A 183 -0.73 10.64 7.72
N TYR A 184 -0.65 11.92 8.10
CA TYR A 184 -0.62 13.03 7.14
C TYR A 184 0.60 13.95 7.22
N GLY A 185 1.55 13.65 8.11
CA GLY A 185 2.80 14.38 8.26
C GLY A 185 3.94 13.81 7.40
N LEU A 186 5.18 14.11 7.82
CA LEU A 186 6.38 13.72 7.09
C LEU A 186 6.60 12.20 7.04
N GLY A 187 6.03 11.48 8.02
CA GLY A 187 6.23 10.04 8.20
C GLY A 187 7.50 9.69 8.99
N ILE A 188 7.73 8.39 9.16
CA ILE A 188 8.93 7.81 9.78
C ILE A 188 9.95 7.52 8.68
N GLN A 189 11.20 7.92 8.91
CA GLN A 189 12.26 7.77 7.92
C GLN A 189 13.60 7.32 8.54
N PRO A 190 13.68 6.10 9.11
CA PRO A 190 14.95 5.59 9.59
C PRO A 190 15.90 5.34 8.42
N ASN A 191 17.20 5.50 8.66
CA ASN A 191 18.21 4.95 7.76
C ASN A 191 18.22 3.42 7.91
N ILE A 192 18.14 2.71 6.79
CA ILE A 192 18.18 1.25 6.63
C ILE A 192 19.04 0.85 5.42
N ASP A 193 20.15 1.56 5.21
CA ASP A 193 21.13 1.30 4.14
C ASP A 193 21.81 -0.07 4.20
N ASP A 194 21.82 -0.71 5.38
CA ASP A 194 22.34 -2.05 5.63
C ASP A 194 21.30 -3.17 5.48
N LEU A 195 20.13 -2.89 4.89
CA LEU A 195 19.08 -3.89 4.65
C LEU A 195 19.60 -5.05 3.78
N PRO A 196 19.46 -6.33 4.22
CA PRO A 196 19.82 -7.48 3.41
C PRO A 196 19.10 -7.51 2.06
N ARG A 197 19.71 -8.12 1.04
CA ARG A 197 19.04 -8.28 -0.26
C ARG A 197 18.14 -9.51 -0.24
N VAL A 198 16.87 -9.33 -0.56
CA VAL A 198 15.87 -10.41 -0.60
C VAL A 198 15.38 -10.59 -2.01
N ARG A 199 15.77 -11.70 -2.64
CA ARG A 199 15.40 -12.03 -4.03
C ARG A 199 14.04 -12.68 -4.15
N ALA A 200 13.52 -13.24 -3.05
CA ALA A 200 12.26 -13.97 -3.05
C ALA A 200 11.01 -13.08 -3.22
N ILE A 201 11.14 -11.79 -2.90
CA ILE A 201 10.05 -10.83 -3.01
C ILE A 201 9.99 -10.25 -4.44
N THR A 202 8.85 -10.40 -5.08
CA THR A 202 8.56 -9.89 -6.42
C THR A 202 7.46 -8.83 -6.43
N GLY A 203 6.70 -8.68 -5.34
CA GLY A 203 5.71 -7.63 -5.16
C GLY A 203 5.88 -6.90 -3.83
N LEU A 204 5.76 -5.57 -3.84
CA LEU A 204 5.78 -4.73 -2.64
C LEU A 204 4.46 -3.95 -2.54
N LEU A 205 3.81 -4.04 -1.38
CA LEU A 205 2.57 -3.35 -1.08
C LEU A 205 2.76 -2.48 0.17
N VAL A 206 2.43 -1.21 0.06
CA VAL A 206 2.24 -0.28 1.18
C VAL A 206 0.89 0.38 0.93
N ARG A 207 -0.15 -0.15 1.57
CA ARG A 207 -1.54 0.20 1.28
C ARG A 207 -2.07 1.29 2.23
N ARG A 208 -3.23 1.86 1.90
CA ARG A 208 -3.86 2.98 2.64
C ARG A 208 -4.20 2.67 4.12
N GLN A 209 -4.17 1.39 4.50
CA GLN A 209 -4.32 0.90 5.87
C GLN A 209 -3.17 1.34 6.77
N THR A 210 -1.99 1.67 6.21
CA THR A 210 -0.88 2.19 7.02
C THR A 210 -1.27 3.50 7.69
N ARG A 211 -1.19 3.55 9.03
CA ARG A 211 -1.53 4.73 9.84
C ARG A 211 -0.34 5.64 10.09
N CYS A 212 0.85 5.12 9.83
CA CYS A 212 2.05 5.94 9.76
C CYS A 212 2.64 5.90 8.35
N ASN A 213 2.89 7.08 7.79
CA ASN A 213 3.58 7.22 6.51
C ASN A 213 5.04 6.77 6.66
N ILE A 214 5.54 6.02 5.67
CA ILE A 214 6.97 5.73 5.52
C ILE A 214 7.57 6.77 4.57
N GLY A 215 8.66 7.42 4.99
CA GLY A 215 9.34 8.43 4.19
C GLY A 215 9.91 7.86 2.89
N ILE A 216 9.92 8.68 1.83
CA ILE A 216 10.43 8.28 0.51
C ILE A 216 11.89 7.79 0.55
N PRO A 217 12.81 8.38 1.34
CA PRO A 217 14.17 7.84 1.49
C PRO A 217 14.19 6.40 1.99
N THR A 218 13.35 6.06 2.98
CA THR A 218 13.24 4.69 3.51
C THR A 218 12.57 3.76 2.51
N ILE A 219 11.55 4.21 1.77
CA ILE A 219 10.98 3.45 0.65
C ILE A 219 12.06 3.12 -0.39
N GLN A 220 12.92 4.07 -0.76
CA GLN A 220 14.03 3.81 -1.68
C GLN A 220 14.96 2.71 -1.16
N GLN A 221 15.30 2.73 0.13
CA GLN A 221 16.18 1.72 0.72
C GLN A 221 15.50 0.33 0.79
N ILE A 222 14.18 0.27 1.01
CA ILE A 222 13.41 -0.99 0.88
C ILE A 222 13.51 -1.51 -0.56
N LEU A 223 13.30 -0.64 -1.56
CA LEU A 223 13.39 -1.02 -2.98
C LEU A 223 14.79 -1.51 -3.36
N ASP A 224 15.84 -0.87 -2.85
CA ASP A 224 17.24 -1.26 -3.08
C ASP A 224 17.54 -2.68 -2.52
N GLY A 225 16.80 -3.11 -1.48
CA GLY A 225 16.84 -4.46 -0.91
C GLY A 225 16.06 -5.52 -1.69
N LEU A 226 15.29 -5.16 -2.72
CA LEU A 226 14.39 -6.07 -3.47
C LEU A 226 14.78 -6.17 -4.95
N PRO A 227 15.89 -6.85 -5.29
CA PRO A 227 16.48 -6.82 -6.65
C PRO A 227 15.65 -7.50 -7.74
N LYS A 228 14.68 -8.36 -7.39
CA LYS A 228 13.80 -9.07 -8.36
C LYS A 228 12.38 -8.49 -8.39
N LEU A 229 12.15 -7.30 -7.83
CA LEU A 229 10.83 -6.70 -7.72
C LEU A 229 10.19 -6.44 -9.10
N LYS A 230 8.98 -6.94 -9.29
CA LYS A 230 8.19 -6.83 -10.54
C LYS A 230 6.99 -5.91 -10.37
N GLU A 231 6.45 -5.79 -9.16
CA GLU A 231 5.27 -4.96 -8.91
C GLU A 231 5.36 -4.13 -7.62
N ILE A 232 4.83 -2.91 -7.67
CA ILE A 232 4.68 -2.01 -6.52
C ILE A 232 3.23 -1.51 -6.46
N PHE A 233 2.66 -1.57 -5.27
CA PHE A 233 1.41 -0.91 -4.90
C PHE A 233 1.71 0.04 -3.74
N TYR A 234 1.74 1.34 -4.02
CA TYR A 234 2.06 2.38 -3.06
C TYR A 234 0.88 3.33 -2.91
N GLU A 235 0.15 3.20 -1.81
CA GLU A 235 -1.05 4.00 -1.52
C GLU A 235 -0.85 4.91 -0.30
N PRO A 236 0.03 5.93 -0.38
CA PRO A 236 0.33 6.75 0.77
C PRO A 236 -0.78 7.78 1.06
N ARG A 237 -0.96 8.14 2.33
CA ARG A 237 -1.91 9.20 2.71
C ARG A 237 -1.37 10.59 2.39
N ARG A 238 -2.23 11.48 1.87
CA ARG A 238 -1.86 12.83 1.44
C ARG A 238 -1.13 13.60 2.52
N LYS A 239 0.06 14.11 2.20
CA LYS A 239 0.80 14.98 3.12
C LYS A 239 0.18 16.37 3.15
N TYR A 240 -0.30 16.79 4.32
CA TYR A 240 -0.79 18.15 4.58
C TYR A 240 0.26 19.02 5.27
N TYR A 241 1.40 18.48 5.70
CA TYR A 241 2.44 19.25 6.36
C TYR A 241 3.31 20.05 5.38
N LEU A 242 3.49 21.34 5.66
CA LEU A 242 4.61 22.13 5.15
C LEU A 242 5.48 22.51 6.34
N ASP A 243 6.73 22.07 6.34
CA ASP A 243 7.75 22.79 7.08
C ASP A 243 8.19 23.96 6.19
N PRO A 244 7.85 25.23 6.53
CA PRO A 244 8.26 26.37 5.72
C PRO A 244 9.79 26.56 5.69
N TYR A 245 10.55 25.92 6.58
CA TYR A 245 12.00 26.02 6.69
C TYR A 245 12.74 24.82 6.08
N ILE A 246 12.11 23.65 5.93
CA ILE A 246 12.80 22.41 5.53
C ILE A 246 12.31 21.86 4.18
N ASN A 247 11.03 22.05 3.82
CA ASN A 247 10.45 21.29 2.72
C ASN A 247 9.95 22.19 1.57
N THR A 248 10.87 22.53 0.68
CA THR A 248 10.58 23.27 -0.57
C THR A 248 9.80 22.43 -1.59
N ARG A 249 9.61 21.14 -1.33
CA ARG A 249 8.93 20.18 -2.20
C ARG A 249 7.57 19.79 -1.62
N LEU A 250 6.53 20.50 -2.06
CA LEU A 250 5.15 20.22 -1.68
C LEU A 250 4.76 18.76 -2.01
N GLY A 251 4.54 17.94 -0.97
CA GLY A 251 4.00 16.57 -1.00
C GLY A 251 4.93 15.52 -1.56
N TYR A 252 4.41 14.64 -2.42
CA TYR A 252 5.14 13.47 -2.92
C TYR A 252 6.06 13.77 -4.11
N ALA A 253 6.58 14.99 -4.23
CA ALA A 253 7.52 15.38 -5.28
C ALA A 253 8.75 14.45 -5.32
N ASP A 254 9.21 14.01 -4.15
CA ASP A 254 10.37 13.11 -4.02
C ASP A 254 10.13 11.73 -4.65
N LEU A 255 8.88 11.36 -4.99
CA LEU A 255 8.62 10.18 -5.81
C LEU A 255 9.25 10.28 -7.19
N ALA A 256 9.41 11.49 -7.73
CA ALA A 256 10.12 11.69 -9.00
C ALA A 256 11.61 11.30 -8.91
N LEU A 257 12.16 11.22 -7.69
CA LEU A 257 13.55 10.84 -7.43
C LEU A 257 13.72 9.35 -7.13
N LEU A 258 12.63 8.57 -7.01
CA LEU A 258 12.74 7.14 -6.76
C LEU A 258 13.47 6.45 -7.91
N ARG A 259 14.53 5.72 -7.57
CA ARG A 259 15.24 4.81 -8.46
C ARG A 259 14.50 3.47 -8.39
N LEU A 260 13.67 3.27 -9.38
CA LEU A 260 12.83 2.10 -9.50
C LEU A 260 13.60 0.95 -10.18
N PRO A 261 13.53 -0.31 -9.67
CA PRO A 261 14.21 -1.45 -10.28
C PRO A 261 13.83 -1.66 -11.75
N GLY A 262 14.82 -1.95 -12.62
CA GLY A 262 14.58 -2.23 -14.04
C GLY A 262 13.76 -3.50 -14.31
N THR A 263 13.58 -4.34 -13.29
CA THR A 263 12.73 -5.54 -13.30
C THR A 263 11.24 -5.23 -13.17
N LEU A 264 10.86 -4.00 -12.79
CA LEU A 264 9.46 -3.62 -12.62
C LEU A 264 8.67 -3.71 -13.91
N ARG A 265 7.44 -4.19 -13.78
CA ARG A 265 6.44 -4.33 -14.85
C ARG A 265 5.10 -3.71 -14.48
N ARG A 266 4.78 -3.63 -13.18
CA ARG A 266 3.53 -3.04 -12.70
C ARG A 266 3.80 -2.01 -11.62
N VAL A 267 3.24 -0.81 -11.80
CA VAL A 267 3.29 0.25 -10.79
C VAL A 267 1.89 0.79 -10.57
N VAL A 268 1.44 0.75 -9.32
CA VAL A 268 0.18 1.34 -8.86
C VAL A 268 0.53 2.32 -7.75
N ILE A 269 0.22 3.59 -7.96
CA ILE A 269 0.38 4.65 -6.98
C ILE A 269 -0.96 5.33 -6.78
N PHE A 270 -1.40 5.46 -5.54
CA PHE A 270 -2.67 6.09 -5.19
C PHE A 270 -2.45 7.03 -4.00
N GLU A 271 -2.47 8.35 -4.22
CA GLU A 271 -2.48 9.27 -3.07
C GLU A 271 -3.86 9.20 -2.41
N ASP A 272 -3.91 8.62 -1.20
CA ASP A 272 -5.13 8.48 -0.42
C ASP A 272 -5.45 9.77 0.32
N PHE A 273 -6.69 10.24 0.24
CA PHE A 273 -7.16 11.39 0.98
C PHE A 273 -8.63 11.22 1.32
N ASN A 274 -9.03 11.83 2.43
CA ASN A 274 -10.41 11.90 2.86
C ASN A 274 -10.80 13.38 2.95
N GLU A 275 -11.84 13.79 2.21
CA GLU A 275 -12.26 15.20 2.12
C GLU A 275 -12.79 15.74 3.46
N ALA A 276 -13.38 14.89 4.31
CA ALA A 276 -13.79 15.29 5.65
C ALA A 276 -12.55 15.59 6.50
N HIS A 277 -11.57 14.69 6.47
CA HIS A 277 -10.29 14.87 7.19
C HIS A 277 -9.57 16.13 6.72
N GLU A 278 -9.50 16.36 5.40
CA GLU A 278 -8.92 17.56 4.80
C GLU A 278 -9.62 18.83 5.31
N LYS A 279 -10.95 18.86 5.33
CA LYS A 279 -11.72 19.99 5.86
C LYS A 279 -11.40 20.26 7.33
N HIS A 280 -11.30 19.21 8.15
CA HIS A 280 -10.94 19.35 9.57
C HIS A 280 -9.51 19.88 9.76
N ILE A 281 -8.54 19.36 9.02
CA ILE A 281 -7.13 19.81 9.08
C ILE A 281 -7.02 21.28 8.68
N LEU A 282 -7.64 21.68 7.56
CA LEU A 282 -7.57 23.04 7.02
C LEU A 282 -8.26 24.07 7.92
N ASN A 283 -9.40 23.72 8.54
CA ASN A 283 -10.16 24.64 9.39
C ASN A 283 -9.43 25.01 10.68
N ARG A 284 -8.50 24.18 11.16
CA ARG A 284 -7.83 24.42 12.43
C ARG A 284 -6.69 25.43 12.35
N ALA A 285 -6.28 25.89 11.16
CA ALA A 285 -5.10 26.75 10.94
C ALA A 285 -3.77 26.21 11.54
N LEU A 286 -3.80 25.04 12.17
CA LEU A 286 -2.66 24.36 12.79
C LEU A 286 -1.62 23.95 11.73
N TRP A 287 -2.05 23.82 10.46
CA TRP A 287 -1.23 23.27 9.40
C TRP A 287 -1.54 23.97 8.08
N VAL A 288 -0.61 24.86 7.72
CA VAL A 288 -0.38 25.47 6.40
C VAL A 288 -1.11 26.78 6.08
N GLN A 289 -0.32 27.86 6.01
CA GLN A 289 -0.72 29.16 5.47
C GLN A 289 -0.78 29.24 3.92
N SER A 290 -0.72 28.14 3.15
CA SER A 290 -0.54 28.26 1.69
C SER A 290 -0.90 27.09 0.76
N GLN A 291 -1.60 26.03 1.19
CA GLN A 291 -2.01 24.97 0.26
C GLN A 291 -3.29 25.41 -0.46
N PRO A 292 -3.34 25.37 -1.80
CA PRO A 292 -4.60 25.52 -2.50
C PRO A 292 -5.52 24.34 -2.11
N ARG A 293 -6.83 24.63 -1.89
CA ARG A 293 -7.89 23.63 -1.61
C ARG A 293 -7.98 22.53 -2.68
N VAL A 294 -7.38 22.76 -3.84
CA VAL A 294 -7.15 21.77 -4.89
C VAL A 294 -5.64 21.72 -5.10
N ARG A 295 -5.00 20.65 -4.65
CA ARG A 295 -3.56 20.45 -4.84
C ARG A 295 -3.26 20.39 -6.34
N SER A 296 -2.40 21.29 -6.82
CA SER A 296 -1.79 21.15 -8.15
C SER A 296 -0.84 19.95 -8.11
N PRO A 297 -1.09 18.90 -8.91
CA PRO A 297 -0.23 17.72 -8.90
C PRO A 297 1.19 18.08 -9.34
N ASN A 298 2.18 17.42 -8.76
CA ASN A 298 3.57 17.74 -9.03
C ASN A 298 3.96 17.35 -10.48
N SER A 299 4.50 18.30 -11.25
CA SER A 299 4.86 18.09 -12.65
C SER A 299 6.04 17.13 -12.82
N GLU A 300 7.02 17.15 -11.91
CA GLU A 300 8.18 16.25 -11.93
C GLU A 300 7.75 14.79 -11.79
N VAL A 301 6.77 14.51 -10.93
CA VAL A 301 6.21 13.15 -10.79
C VAL A 301 5.55 12.69 -12.09
N GLY A 302 4.81 13.58 -12.76
CA GLY A 302 4.19 13.26 -14.05
C GLY A 302 5.21 12.94 -15.14
N ILE A 303 6.28 13.73 -15.21
CA ILE A 303 7.40 13.53 -16.14
C ILE A 303 8.11 12.20 -15.84
N ALA A 304 8.44 11.95 -14.57
CA ALA A 304 9.11 10.73 -14.14
C ALA A 304 8.27 9.48 -14.47
N MET A 305 6.97 9.51 -14.21
CA MET A 305 6.06 8.40 -14.53
C MET A 305 5.92 8.19 -16.05
N ALA A 306 5.95 9.26 -16.86
CA ALA A 306 5.97 9.14 -18.30
C ALA A 306 7.23 8.42 -18.82
N HIS A 307 8.40 8.76 -18.28
CA HIS A 307 9.64 8.06 -18.60
C HIS A 307 9.61 6.59 -18.16
N LEU A 308 9.18 6.34 -16.92
CA LEU A 308 9.09 4.99 -16.37
C LEU A 308 8.14 4.10 -17.17
N SER A 309 7.02 4.65 -17.63
CA SER A 309 5.97 3.89 -18.32
C SER A 309 6.47 3.14 -19.56
N LEU A 310 7.57 3.57 -20.19
CA LEU A 310 8.16 2.90 -21.36
C LEU A 310 8.60 1.46 -21.10
N SER A 311 9.01 1.13 -19.87
CA SER A 311 9.45 -0.22 -19.49
C SER A 311 8.36 -1.06 -18.81
N LEU A 312 7.20 -0.46 -18.54
CA LEU A 312 6.12 -1.10 -17.80
C LEU A 312 5.11 -1.82 -18.70
N GLU A 313 4.42 -2.79 -18.12
CA GLU A 313 3.23 -3.43 -18.68
C GLU A 313 1.96 -2.76 -18.15
N LYS A 314 1.98 -2.27 -16.91
CA LYS A 314 0.82 -1.66 -16.26
C LYS A 314 1.25 -0.47 -15.42
N LEU A 315 0.57 0.66 -15.62
CA LEU A 315 0.78 1.87 -14.84
C LEU A 315 -0.56 2.44 -14.39
N SER A 316 -0.74 2.61 -13.08
CA SER A 316 -1.86 3.35 -12.50
C SER A 316 -1.31 4.40 -11.55
N VAL A 317 -1.57 5.68 -11.81
CA VAL A 317 -1.09 6.78 -10.97
C VAL A 317 -2.24 7.74 -10.70
N SER A 318 -2.72 7.71 -9.47
CA SER A 318 -3.97 8.36 -9.05
C SER A 318 -3.72 9.47 -8.03
N TYR A 319 -4.33 10.62 -8.28
CA TYR A 319 -4.30 11.86 -7.46
C TYR A 319 -2.94 12.51 -7.19
N ILE A 320 -1.84 11.79 -7.37
CA ILE A 320 -0.47 12.27 -7.09
C ILE A 320 0.16 13.04 -8.27
N THR A 321 -0.33 12.78 -9.48
CA THR A 321 0.07 13.49 -10.71
C THR A 321 -1.15 13.84 -11.57
N ASN A 322 -0.95 14.72 -12.55
CA ASN A 322 -1.96 15.07 -13.54
C ASN A 322 -1.59 14.44 -14.89
N ALA A 323 -2.55 13.77 -15.53
CA ALA A 323 -2.40 13.18 -16.85
C ALA A 323 -1.82 14.16 -17.89
N THR A 324 -2.13 15.45 -17.78
CA THR A 324 -1.59 16.49 -18.66
C THR A 324 -0.06 16.51 -18.65
N GLN A 325 0.56 16.44 -17.47
CA GLN A 325 2.02 16.48 -17.37
C GLN A 325 2.68 15.19 -17.84
N PHE A 326 2.02 14.05 -17.61
CA PHE A 326 2.44 12.78 -18.18
C PHE A 326 2.50 12.84 -19.72
N PHE A 327 1.40 13.24 -20.37
CA PHE A 327 1.33 13.24 -21.84
C PHE A 327 2.13 14.38 -22.51
N ASN A 328 2.35 15.48 -21.80
CA ASN A 328 3.25 16.56 -22.27
C ASN A 328 4.71 16.11 -22.28
N ALA A 329 5.11 15.24 -21.35
CA ALA A 329 6.46 14.69 -21.29
C ALA A 329 6.75 13.66 -22.41
N CYS A 330 5.70 13.05 -22.99
CA CYS A 330 5.83 12.06 -24.05
C CYS A 330 6.48 12.64 -25.32
N LYS A 331 7.58 12.02 -25.77
CA LYS A 331 8.32 12.43 -26.97
C LYS A 331 7.80 11.76 -28.24
N SER A 332 8.05 12.37 -29.39
CA SER A 332 7.56 11.88 -30.69
C SER A 332 8.11 10.51 -31.09
N HIS A 333 9.34 10.18 -30.69
CA HIS A 333 10.01 8.91 -30.99
C HIS A 333 9.75 7.80 -29.97
N TRP A 334 8.94 8.05 -28.93
CA TRP A 334 8.64 7.04 -27.93
C TRP A 334 7.63 6.01 -28.44
N VAL A 335 7.88 4.75 -28.09
CA VAL A 335 7.01 3.60 -28.37
C VAL A 335 6.96 2.73 -27.12
N TRP A 336 5.76 2.37 -26.70
CA TRP A 336 5.53 1.55 -25.50
C TRP A 336 5.28 0.10 -25.90
N TYR A 337 6.36 -0.65 -26.12
CA TYR A 337 6.29 -2.02 -26.65
C TYR A 337 5.53 -3.01 -25.76
N ASN A 338 5.40 -2.71 -24.46
CA ASN A 338 4.85 -3.64 -23.47
C ASN A 338 3.66 -3.10 -22.68
N LEU A 339 3.37 -1.80 -22.72
CA LEU A 339 2.31 -1.20 -21.90
C LEU A 339 0.93 -1.68 -22.39
N ARG A 340 0.17 -2.28 -21.48
CA ARG A 340 -1.16 -2.87 -21.70
C ARG A 340 -2.27 -2.10 -21.00
N GLU A 341 -1.97 -1.56 -19.82
CA GLU A 341 -2.93 -0.85 -18.99
C GLU A 341 -2.34 0.48 -18.50
N LEU A 342 -3.06 1.57 -18.73
CA LEU A 342 -2.69 2.92 -18.27
C LEU A 342 -3.88 3.58 -17.57
N ALA A 343 -3.74 3.95 -16.30
CA ALA A 343 -4.76 4.70 -15.57
C ALA A 343 -4.13 5.95 -14.94
N LEU A 344 -4.70 7.13 -15.22
CA LEU A 344 -4.18 8.41 -14.73
C LEU A 344 -5.31 9.33 -14.24
N THR A 345 -5.05 10.07 -13.16
CA THR A 345 -5.97 11.13 -12.73
C THR A 345 -5.75 12.42 -13.53
N THR A 346 -6.82 13.14 -13.83
CA THR A 346 -6.79 14.51 -14.38
C THR A 346 -7.75 15.41 -13.60
N ASN A 347 -7.45 16.70 -13.47
CA ASN A 347 -8.37 17.67 -12.88
C ASN A 347 -9.29 18.35 -13.91
N LEU A 348 -9.11 18.05 -15.21
CA LEU A 348 -9.84 18.70 -16.31
C LEU A 348 -11.21 18.06 -16.59
N MET A 349 -11.49 16.88 -16.05
CA MET A 349 -12.68 16.09 -16.41
C MET A 349 -14.01 16.52 -15.80
N TYR A 350 -14.04 17.62 -15.04
CA TYR A 350 -15.30 18.11 -14.48
C TYR A 350 -16.25 18.66 -15.55
N SER A 351 -15.72 19.19 -16.64
CA SER A 351 -16.49 19.68 -17.78
C SER A 351 -15.73 19.48 -19.10
N MET A 352 -16.46 19.38 -20.21
CA MET A 352 -15.88 19.27 -21.54
C MET A 352 -15.43 20.65 -22.03
N THR A 353 -14.21 21.05 -21.69
CA THR A 353 -13.59 22.30 -22.15
C THR A 353 -12.64 22.05 -23.32
N PRO A 354 -12.19 23.10 -24.04
CA PRO A 354 -11.13 22.95 -25.05
C PRO A 354 -9.86 22.26 -24.50
N GLU A 355 -9.51 22.47 -23.24
CA GLU A 355 -8.37 21.84 -22.56
C GLU A 355 -8.61 20.34 -22.35
N THR A 356 -9.82 19.95 -21.94
CA THR A 356 -10.23 18.54 -21.84
C THR A 356 -10.15 17.86 -23.19
N CYS A 357 -10.66 18.49 -24.25
CA CYS A 357 -10.55 17.98 -25.62
C CYS A 357 -9.08 17.82 -26.06
N LYS A 358 -8.22 18.83 -25.79
CA LYS A 358 -6.79 18.77 -26.10
C LYS A 358 -6.10 17.60 -25.37
N LEU A 359 -6.42 17.38 -24.09
CA LEU A 359 -5.88 16.26 -23.31
C LEU A 359 -6.30 14.90 -23.91
N ILE A 360 -7.59 14.73 -24.22
CA ILE A 360 -8.11 13.47 -24.78
C ILE A 360 -7.48 13.19 -26.16
N VAL A 361 -7.41 14.20 -27.04
CA VAL A 361 -6.75 14.07 -28.35
C VAL A 361 -5.29 13.67 -28.18
N ARG A 362 -4.57 14.33 -27.25
CA ARG A 362 -3.17 14.01 -26.97
C ARG A 362 -3.00 12.59 -26.43
N ALA A 363 -3.87 12.15 -25.51
CA ALA A 363 -3.88 10.80 -24.98
C ALA A 363 -4.10 9.77 -26.10
N GLY A 364 -5.05 10.02 -27.01
CA GLY A 364 -5.28 9.18 -28.19
C GLY A 364 -4.05 9.10 -29.12
N GLN A 365 -3.40 10.24 -29.38
CA GLN A 365 -2.15 10.28 -30.17
C GLN A 365 -1.02 9.46 -29.56
N VAL A 366 -0.91 9.47 -28.23
CA VAL A 366 0.09 8.69 -27.49
C VAL A 366 -0.30 7.20 -27.46
N ALA A 367 -1.58 6.88 -27.27
CA ALA A 367 -2.10 5.51 -27.28
C ALA A 367 -1.85 4.79 -28.61
N MET A 368 -1.89 5.49 -29.75
CA MET A 368 -1.50 4.91 -31.06
C MET A 368 -0.07 4.38 -31.10
N LYS A 369 0.80 4.76 -30.16
CA LYS A 369 2.20 4.30 -30.05
C LYS A 369 2.38 3.20 -28.99
N MET A 370 1.28 2.60 -28.54
CA MET A 370 1.25 1.55 -27.53
C MET A 370 0.64 0.28 -28.15
N PRO A 371 1.43 -0.53 -28.89
CA PRO A 371 0.90 -1.63 -29.71
C PRO A 371 0.19 -2.75 -28.93
N LYS A 372 0.38 -2.85 -27.62
CA LYS A 372 -0.28 -3.85 -26.75
C LYS A 372 -1.30 -3.25 -25.79
N LEU A 373 -1.68 -1.98 -25.98
CA LEU A 373 -2.59 -1.29 -25.08
C LEU A 373 -4.00 -1.86 -25.21
N HIS A 374 -4.47 -2.49 -24.13
CA HIS A 374 -5.82 -3.03 -24.03
C HIS A 374 -6.77 -2.07 -23.29
N PHE A 375 -6.22 -1.24 -22.40
CA PHE A 375 -7.01 -0.38 -21.53
C PHE A 375 -6.26 0.91 -21.24
N MET A 376 -6.93 2.06 -21.46
CA MET A 376 -6.48 3.34 -20.95
C MET A 376 -7.65 4.09 -20.31
N GLU A 377 -7.46 4.53 -19.07
CA GLU A 377 -8.44 5.30 -18.31
C GLU A 377 -7.85 6.64 -17.87
N LEU A 378 -8.58 7.71 -18.15
CA LEU A 378 -8.35 9.02 -17.58
C LEU A 378 -9.56 9.33 -16.71
N TRP A 379 -9.35 9.72 -15.47
CA TRP A 379 -10.48 9.88 -14.55
C TRP A 379 -10.27 10.97 -13.51
N HIS A 380 -11.36 11.43 -12.92
CA HIS A 380 -11.38 12.30 -11.76
C HIS A 380 -12.56 11.94 -10.89
N GLY A 381 -12.33 11.81 -9.58
CA GLY A 381 -13.37 11.61 -8.57
C GLY A 381 -13.20 12.61 -7.43
N LYS A 382 -14.32 13.16 -6.97
CA LYS A 382 -14.45 13.92 -5.72
C LYS A 382 -15.87 13.77 -5.19
N SER A 383 -16.13 14.23 -3.97
CA SER A 383 -17.47 14.20 -3.41
C SER A 383 -18.48 14.84 -4.37
N LYS A 384 -19.55 14.09 -4.66
CA LYS A 384 -20.67 14.47 -5.54
C LYS A 384 -20.34 14.64 -7.03
N ALA A 385 -19.13 14.32 -7.49
CA ALA A 385 -18.80 14.37 -8.92
C ALA A 385 -17.67 13.40 -9.29
N ALA A 386 -17.94 12.55 -10.27
CA ALA A 386 -16.93 11.70 -10.89
C ALA A 386 -17.11 11.68 -12.41
N ALA A 387 -16.00 11.66 -13.12
CA ALA A 387 -15.99 11.57 -14.58
C ALA A 387 -14.80 10.72 -15.02
N LYS A 388 -14.99 9.97 -16.10
CA LYS A 388 -13.93 9.19 -16.71
C LYS A 388 -14.04 9.13 -18.23
N PHE A 389 -12.90 9.00 -18.88
CA PHE A 389 -12.75 8.61 -20.28
C PHE A 389 -12.04 7.26 -20.31
N VAL A 390 -12.54 6.34 -21.12
CA VAL A 390 -11.98 5.00 -21.28
C VAL A 390 -11.74 4.72 -22.75
N TYR A 391 -10.55 4.21 -23.04
CA TYR A 391 -10.22 3.51 -24.28
C TYR A 391 -10.07 2.03 -23.96
N GLN A 392 -10.67 1.17 -24.80
CA GLN A 392 -10.61 -0.27 -24.70
C GLN A 392 -10.51 -0.85 -26.12
N SER A 393 -9.54 -1.73 -26.36
CA SER A 393 -9.24 -2.30 -27.69
C SER A 393 -9.85 -3.68 -27.89
#